data_AF-M7TFE8-F1
#
_entry.id   AF-M7TFE8-F1
#
_cell.length_a   1.000
_cell.length_b   1.000
_cell.length_c   1.000
_cell.angle_alpha   90.00
_cell.angle_beta   90.00
_cell.angle_gamma   90.00
#
_symmetry.space_group_name_H-M   'P 1'
#
loop_
_entity.id
_entity.type
_entity.pdbx_description
1 polymer ?
#
loop_
_entity_poly.entity_id
_entity_poly.type
_entity_poly.pdbx_seq_one_letter_code
_entity_poly.pdbx_strand_id
1 'polypeptide(L)'
;MAGITVSELRRRVEDEQFTGRRSFAATRLLRRHFSTQFRFTFEGLIGRGAFGATFRVVEKLQNDASRRLVVKRAIDDYGIDSLQTEIAVLRMLRGAEHIAKLIADRDESRPINIWGTRHIRRFVYRGFDGTVSASLVGLPGPVAVIEYLENGDLDRLHTRLSEHDFLLPNRILWSFFLCYAPTTLEDVPVDGRPEALIEHGDMHMGNGDSGGFAEHTTIPVVKFIDFGMAGQGQGAAQNLFKSAQIMVELITRRPYAGLGTIYRGLQTMASEIVPDPTGRDPYPTLDPWIRDCLAQCLAVDPQLRPDLASALFTGEIGAALGAGAYQFPPETYVRESDELITHALKVLVFDAPN
;
A
#
# COMPACT_ATOMS: atom_id res chain seq x y z
N MET A 1 -29.33 14.15 4.86
CA MET A 1 -28.34 14.13 5.96
C MET A 1 -28.93 13.34 7.11
N ALA A 2 -28.53 12.07 7.26
CA ALA A 2 -28.95 11.27 8.42
C ALA A 2 -28.07 11.65 9.62
N GLY A 3 -28.68 12.20 10.67
CA GLY A 3 -27.98 12.57 11.90
C GLY A 3 -27.63 11.33 12.72
N ILE A 4 -26.38 11.24 13.19
CA ILE A 4 -25.92 10.18 14.09
C ILE A 4 -26.70 10.30 15.41
N THR A 5 -27.28 9.20 15.87
CA THR A 5 -28.07 9.19 17.11
C THR A 5 -27.17 9.28 18.35
N VAL A 6 -27.66 9.87 19.44
CA VAL A 6 -26.93 9.98 20.72
C VAL A 6 -26.49 8.60 21.26
N SER A 7 -27.28 7.56 20.97
CA SER A 7 -26.96 6.16 21.25
C SER A 7 -25.76 5.62 20.47
N GLU A 8 -25.61 5.98 19.19
CA GLU A 8 -24.46 5.60 18.37
C GLU A 8 -23.19 6.34 18.79
N LEU A 9 -23.33 7.62 19.15
CA LEU A 9 -22.23 8.43 19.69
C LEU A 9 -21.70 7.86 21.01
N ARG A 10 -22.59 7.42 21.91
CA ARG A 10 -22.22 6.78 23.18
C ARG A 10 -21.53 5.43 22.97
N ARG A 11 -22.03 4.62 22.03
CA ARG A 11 -21.41 3.34 21.66
C ARG A 11 -20.00 3.55 21.09
N ARG A 12 -19.81 4.53 20.20
CA ARG A 12 -18.48 4.88 19.66
C ARG A 12 -17.48 5.31 20.74
N VAL A 13 -17.91 6.11 21.71
CA VAL A 13 -17.04 6.53 22.82
C VAL A 13 -16.66 5.35 23.73
N GLU A 14 -17.61 4.45 24.00
CA GLU A 14 -17.35 3.24 24.79
C GLU A 14 -16.41 2.27 24.04
N ASP A 15 -16.59 2.09 22.73
CA ASP A 15 -15.73 1.29 21.86
C ASP A 15 -14.32 1.89 21.76
N GLU A 16 -14.17 3.21 21.61
CA GLU A 16 -12.87 3.88 21.59
C GLU A 16 -12.12 3.73 22.93
N GLN A 17 -12.81 3.89 24.06
CA GLN A 17 -12.21 3.69 25.39
C GLN A 17 -11.80 2.23 25.60
N PHE A 18 -12.61 1.28 25.14
CA PHE A 18 -12.34 -0.14 25.24
C PHE A 18 -11.14 -0.57 24.37
N THR A 19 -11.13 -0.15 23.12
CA THR A 19 -10.02 -0.35 22.17
C THR A 19 -8.73 0.31 22.67
N GLY A 20 -8.83 1.49 23.29
CA GLY A 20 -7.71 2.17 23.94
C GLY A 20 -7.10 1.37 25.10
N ARG A 21 -7.93 0.76 25.96
CA ARG A 21 -7.47 -0.10 27.07
C ARG A 21 -6.80 -1.38 26.56
N ARG A 22 -7.36 -2.04 25.54
CA ARG A 22 -6.77 -3.23 24.92
C ARG A 22 -5.45 -2.93 24.23
N SER A 23 -5.37 -1.82 23.50
CA SER A 23 -4.13 -1.31 22.89
C SER A 23 -3.05 -1.05 23.94
N PHE A 24 -3.42 -0.47 25.09
CA PHE A 24 -2.49 -0.25 26.19
C PHE A 24 -1.95 -1.56 26.79
N ALA A 25 -2.82 -2.56 26.98
CA ALA A 25 -2.40 -3.88 27.44
C ALA A 25 -1.44 -4.57 26.46
N ALA A 26 -1.76 -4.52 25.15
CA ALA A 26 -0.88 -5.04 24.09
C ALA A 26 0.47 -4.32 24.07
N THR A 27 0.48 -2.99 24.21
CA THR A 27 1.70 -2.17 24.30
C THR A 27 2.56 -2.60 25.49
N ARG A 28 1.97 -2.77 26.68
CA ARG A 28 2.70 -3.16 27.89
C ARG A 28 3.31 -4.56 27.74
N LEU A 29 2.55 -5.48 27.14
CA LEU A 29 3.00 -6.84 26.90
C LEU A 29 4.17 -6.90 25.92
N LEU A 30 4.07 -6.25 24.76
CA LEU A 30 5.17 -6.23 23.77
C LEU A 30 6.40 -5.47 24.28
N ARG A 31 6.21 -4.33 24.94
CA ARG A 31 7.31 -3.61 25.58
C ARG A 31 8.04 -4.52 26.55
N ARG A 32 7.31 -5.18 27.46
CA ARG A 32 7.92 -6.12 28.43
C ARG A 32 8.64 -7.25 27.72
N HIS A 33 8.02 -7.84 26.71
CA HIS A 33 8.58 -8.96 25.95
C HIS A 33 9.92 -8.60 25.30
N PHE A 34 9.94 -7.58 24.44
CA PHE A 34 11.15 -7.19 23.73
C PHE A 34 12.20 -6.54 24.63
N SER A 35 11.81 -5.90 25.74
CA SER A 35 12.79 -5.34 26.70
C SER A 35 13.60 -6.42 27.43
N THR A 36 13.11 -7.67 27.48
CA THR A 36 13.86 -8.80 28.08
C THR A 36 14.85 -9.44 27.11
N GLN A 37 14.83 -9.05 25.84
CA GLN A 37 15.64 -9.65 24.79
C GLN A 37 16.77 -8.70 24.38
N PHE A 38 18.01 -9.09 24.61
CA PHE A 38 19.18 -8.22 24.42
C PHE A 38 19.35 -7.66 23.00
N ARG A 39 18.83 -8.36 21.98
CA ARG A 39 18.90 -7.94 20.57
C ARG A 39 17.83 -6.93 20.17
N PHE A 40 16.81 -6.70 20.99
CA PHE A 40 15.67 -5.88 20.60
C PHE A 40 15.52 -4.65 21.49
N THR A 41 15.03 -3.57 20.92
CA THR A 41 14.64 -2.36 21.64
C THR A 41 13.25 -1.96 21.18
N PHE A 42 12.30 -1.90 22.12
CA PHE A 42 10.95 -1.46 21.84
C PHE A 42 10.89 0.07 21.76
N GLU A 43 10.54 0.62 20.61
CA GLU A 43 10.46 2.07 20.42
C GLU A 43 9.07 2.61 20.74
N GLY A 44 8.00 1.96 20.27
CA GLY A 44 6.66 2.46 20.53
C GLY A 44 5.54 1.84 19.71
N LEU A 45 4.33 2.34 19.96
CA LEU A 45 3.16 2.13 19.13
C LEU A 45 3.21 3.14 17.98
N ILE A 46 3.10 2.66 16.73
CA ILE A 46 3.12 3.50 15.53
C ILE A 46 1.80 3.53 14.76
N GLY A 47 0.86 2.62 15.08
CA GLY A 47 -0.46 2.63 14.47
C GLY A 47 -1.49 1.86 15.29
N ARG A 48 -2.74 2.32 15.24
CA ARG A 48 -3.92 1.59 15.72
C ARG A 48 -4.86 1.43 14.53
N GLY A 49 -4.97 0.21 14.02
CA GLY A 49 -5.94 -0.12 12.99
C GLY A 49 -7.25 -0.60 13.61
N ALA A 50 -8.28 -0.73 12.79
CA ALA A 50 -9.55 -1.36 13.20
C ALA A 50 -9.37 -2.83 13.65
N PHE A 51 -8.25 -3.46 13.26
CA PHE A 51 -7.99 -4.89 13.44
C PHE A 51 -6.80 -5.19 14.35
N GLY A 52 -6.13 -4.19 14.91
CA GLY A 52 -4.90 -4.44 15.65
C GLY A 52 -4.09 -3.22 16.04
N ALA A 53 -2.96 -3.51 16.69
CA ALA A 53 -1.97 -2.52 17.07
C ALA A 53 -0.64 -2.83 16.38
N THR A 54 -0.02 -1.76 15.87
CA THR A 54 1.22 -1.80 15.10
C THR A 54 2.32 -1.12 15.88
N PHE A 55 3.44 -1.81 16.07
CA PHE A 55 4.52 -1.39 16.94
C PHE A 55 5.84 -1.35 16.20
N ARG A 56 6.73 -0.46 16.62
CA ARG A 56 8.09 -0.34 16.10
C ARG A 56 9.09 -0.93 17.09
N VAL A 57 9.95 -1.79 16.57
CA VAL A 57 11.03 -2.44 17.32
C VAL A 57 12.31 -2.30 16.53
N VAL A 58 13.43 -2.03 17.21
CA VAL A 58 14.77 -2.05 16.62
C VAL A 58 15.43 -3.38 16.95
N GLU A 59 15.93 -4.05 15.93
CA GLU A 59 16.81 -5.21 16.08
C GLU A 59 18.27 -4.77 15.92
N LYS A 60 19.11 -5.15 16.89
CA LYS A 60 20.57 -5.05 16.80
C LYS A 60 21.12 -6.26 16.03
N LEU A 61 21.81 -5.97 14.96
CA LEU A 61 22.49 -6.91 14.07
C LEU A 61 23.96 -7.04 14.47
N GLN A 62 24.71 -7.85 13.72
CA GLN A 62 26.17 -7.92 13.88
C GLN A 62 26.82 -6.61 13.42
N ASN A 63 28.04 -6.34 13.89
CA ASN A 63 28.86 -5.18 13.52
C ASN A 63 28.22 -3.82 13.84
N ASP A 64 27.52 -3.71 14.98
CA ASP A 64 26.82 -2.49 15.44
C ASP A 64 25.74 -1.97 14.48
N ALA A 65 25.41 -2.71 13.43
CA ALA A 65 24.27 -2.40 12.57
C ALA A 65 22.95 -2.63 13.32
N SER A 66 21.93 -1.88 12.94
CA SER A 66 20.57 -2.07 13.44
C SER A 66 19.56 -1.90 12.33
N ARG A 67 18.41 -2.55 12.44
CA ARG A 67 17.26 -2.34 11.56
C ARG A 67 15.99 -2.12 12.36
N ARG A 68 15.08 -1.29 11.83
CA ARG A 68 13.73 -1.17 12.35
C ARG A 68 12.85 -2.28 11.78
N LEU A 69 11.90 -2.73 12.59
CA LEU A 69 10.92 -3.75 12.29
C LEU A 69 9.54 -3.26 12.74
N VAL A 70 8.52 -3.69 12.02
CA VAL A 70 7.13 -3.52 12.42
C VAL A 70 6.63 -4.81 13.02
N VAL A 71 6.02 -4.73 14.21
CA VAL A 71 5.32 -5.85 14.85
C VAL A 71 3.83 -5.53 14.84
N LYS A 72 3.03 -6.32 14.11
CA LYS A 72 1.57 -6.26 14.11
C LYS A 72 0.99 -7.31 15.05
N ARG A 73 -0.05 -6.92 15.78
CA ARG A 73 -0.75 -7.81 16.71
C ARG A 73 -2.24 -7.49 16.81
N ALA A 74 -3.04 -8.54 16.81
CA ALA A 74 -4.46 -8.48 17.10
C ALA A 74 -4.75 -8.04 18.55
N ILE A 75 -5.73 -7.16 18.73
CA ILE A 75 -6.17 -6.69 20.06
C ILE A 75 -7.55 -7.24 20.47
N ASP A 76 -8.24 -7.91 19.55
CA ASP A 76 -9.54 -8.55 19.75
C ASP A 76 -9.74 -9.73 18.78
N ASP A 77 -10.87 -10.42 18.89
CA ASP A 77 -11.17 -11.63 18.11
C ASP A 77 -11.29 -11.34 16.60
N TYR A 78 -11.86 -10.18 16.23
CA TYR A 78 -11.95 -9.78 14.84
C TYR A 78 -10.58 -9.46 14.23
N GLY A 79 -9.73 -8.81 15.01
CA GLY A 79 -8.33 -8.58 14.68
C GLY A 79 -7.51 -9.85 14.56
N ILE A 80 -7.88 -10.93 15.27
CA ILE A 80 -7.23 -12.24 15.14
C ILE A 80 -7.46 -12.78 13.73
N ASP A 81 -8.71 -12.87 13.28
CA ASP A 81 -9.06 -13.40 11.96
C ASP A 81 -8.44 -12.57 10.83
N SER A 82 -8.47 -11.24 10.98
CA SER A 82 -7.86 -10.30 10.04
C SER A 82 -6.33 -10.47 9.96
N LEU A 83 -5.62 -10.51 11.10
CA LEU A 83 -4.16 -10.67 11.11
C LEU A 83 -3.73 -12.06 10.61
N GLN A 84 -4.54 -13.10 10.83
CA GLN A 84 -4.28 -14.43 10.28
C GLN A 84 -4.43 -14.45 8.76
N THR A 85 -5.43 -13.75 8.22
CA THR A 85 -5.60 -13.55 6.79
C THR A 85 -4.40 -12.81 6.20
N GLU A 86 -3.97 -11.72 6.83
CA GLU A 86 -2.77 -10.97 6.43
C GLU A 86 -1.51 -11.85 6.44
N ILE A 87 -1.25 -12.60 7.52
CA ILE A 87 -0.11 -13.52 7.61
C ILE A 87 -0.14 -14.56 6.48
N ALA A 88 -1.32 -15.11 6.18
CA ALA A 88 -1.45 -16.11 5.13
C ALA A 88 -1.15 -15.54 3.74
N VAL A 89 -1.66 -14.34 3.43
CA VAL A 89 -1.39 -13.66 2.17
C VAL A 89 0.07 -13.27 2.04
N LEU A 90 0.67 -12.67 3.08
CA LEU A 90 2.08 -12.30 3.07
C LEU A 90 3.03 -13.52 2.96
N ARG A 91 2.63 -14.68 3.47
CA ARG A 91 3.36 -15.95 3.23
C ARG A 91 3.26 -16.40 1.78
N MET A 92 2.10 -16.21 1.13
CA MET A 92 1.90 -16.55 -0.28
C MET A 92 2.71 -15.64 -1.21
N LEU A 93 2.70 -14.34 -0.92
CA LEU A 93 3.36 -13.29 -1.69
C LEU A 93 4.81 -13.04 -1.26
N ARG A 94 5.42 -13.96 -0.50
CA ARG A 94 6.79 -13.78 -0.04
C ARG A 94 7.74 -13.68 -1.24
N GLY A 95 8.50 -12.58 -1.27
CA GLY A 95 9.50 -12.31 -2.31
C GLY A 95 8.97 -11.42 -3.43
N ALA A 96 7.67 -11.16 -3.46
CA ALA A 96 7.09 -10.09 -4.25
C ALA A 96 7.65 -8.75 -3.75
N GLU A 97 7.96 -7.86 -4.68
CA GLU A 97 8.82 -6.72 -4.44
C GLU A 97 8.00 -5.48 -4.02
N HIS A 98 6.80 -5.33 -4.56
CA HIS A 98 5.78 -4.37 -4.16
C HIS A 98 4.93 -4.86 -2.98
N ILE A 99 5.33 -5.93 -2.28
CA ILE A 99 4.68 -6.38 -1.04
C ILE A 99 5.66 -6.25 0.12
N ALA A 100 5.22 -5.68 1.24
CA ALA A 100 6.07 -5.65 2.43
C ALA A 100 6.45 -7.05 2.89
N LYS A 101 7.75 -7.23 3.10
CA LYS A 101 8.34 -8.51 3.45
C LYS A 101 7.91 -8.98 4.84
N LEU A 102 7.32 -10.17 4.89
CA LEU A 102 7.13 -10.91 6.13
C LEU A 102 8.46 -11.53 6.62
N ILE A 103 8.98 -10.96 7.71
CA ILE A 103 10.26 -11.33 8.32
C ILE A 103 10.11 -12.49 9.29
N ALA A 104 9.04 -12.49 10.09
CA ALA A 104 8.67 -13.54 11.03
C ALA A 104 7.18 -13.49 11.31
N ASP A 105 6.62 -14.62 11.69
CA ASP A 105 5.27 -14.66 12.24
C ASP A 105 5.19 -15.74 13.33
N ARG A 106 4.20 -15.61 14.19
CA ARG A 106 3.76 -16.65 15.12
C ARG A 106 2.25 -16.67 15.09
N ASP A 107 1.70 -17.76 14.59
CA ASP A 107 0.28 -18.05 14.65
C ASP A 107 0.10 -19.50 15.11
N GLU A 108 -0.44 -19.68 16.32
CA GLU A 108 -0.67 -20.99 16.93
C GLU A 108 -1.98 -21.63 16.46
N SER A 109 -2.80 -20.88 15.72
CA SER A 109 -4.07 -21.38 15.22
C SER A 109 -3.88 -22.39 14.08
N ARG A 110 -4.86 -23.28 13.90
CA ARG A 110 -4.90 -24.17 12.73
C ARG A 110 -4.97 -23.30 11.48
N PRO A 111 -4.22 -23.63 10.41
CA PRO A 111 -4.25 -22.83 9.19
C PRO A 111 -5.70 -22.62 8.77
N ILE A 112 -6.11 -21.36 8.65
CA ILE A 112 -7.39 -21.03 8.05
C ILE A 112 -7.41 -21.75 6.71
N ASN A 113 -8.48 -22.50 6.47
CA ASN A 113 -8.65 -23.25 5.24
C ASN A 113 -9.07 -22.26 4.15
N ILE A 114 -8.21 -21.28 3.85
CA ILE A 114 -8.59 -20.14 3.03
C ILE A 114 -8.98 -20.64 1.63
N TRP A 115 -8.33 -21.70 1.13
CA TRP A 115 -8.49 -22.14 -0.28
C TRP A 115 -8.62 -23.64 -0.50
N GLY A 116 -9.28 -24.40 0.38
CA GLY A 116 -9.70 -25.80 0.11
C GLY A 116 -8.62 -26.80 -0.35
N THR A 117 -7.33 -26.45 -0.31
CA THR A 117 -6.25 -27.17 -0.97
C THR A 117 -5.31 -27.78 0.06
N ARG A 118 -5.26 -29.12 0.05
CA ARG A 118 -4.43 -29.99 0.89
C ARG A 118 -2.90 -29.77 0.75
N HIS A 119 -2.43 -28.85 -0.08
CA HIS A 119 -1.05 -28.83 -0.58
C HIS A 119 -0.12 -27.77 0.02
N ILE A 120 -0.61 -26.79 0.80
CA ILE A 120 0.25 -25.75 1.44
C ILE A 120 1.10 -26.32 2.59
N ARG A 121 0.91 -27.59 2.97
CA ARG A 121 1.53 -28.20 4.17
C ARG A 121 3.04 -28.44 4.11
N ARG A 122 3.73 -28.31 2.97
CA ARG A 122 5.10 -28.90 2.86
C ARG A 122 6.28 -27.97 2.57
N PHE A 123 6.11 -26.69 2.26
CA PHE A 123 7.26 -25.86 1.84
C PHE A 123 7.37 -24.44 2.43
N VAL A 124 6.54 -24.07 3.41
CA VAL A 124 6.44 -22.67 3.90
C VAL A 124 7.54 -22.23 4.90
N TYR A 125 8.43 -23.12 5.37
CA TYR A 125 9.38 -22.80 6.45
C TYR A 125 10.83 -22.48 6.04
N ARG A 126 11.18 -22.46 4.75
CA ARG A 126 12.52 -22.00 4.32
C ARG A 126 12.49 -20.49 4.08
N GLY A 127 13.31 -19.73 4.83
CA GLY A 127 13.56 -18.30 4.56
C GLY A 127 13.13 -17.30 5.64
N PHE A 128 12.63 -17.76 6.80
CA PHE A 128 12.41 -16.90 7.95
C PHE A 128 13.72 -16.62 8.69
N ASP A 129 13.86 -15.40 9.24
CA ASP A 129 14.99 -15.07 10.11
C ASP A 129 14.84 -15.83 11.43
N GLY A 130 15.67 -16.87 11.62
CA GLY A 130 15.61 -17.71 12.81
C GLY A 130 15.76 -16.95 14.12
N THR A 131 16.44 -15.79 14.11
CA THR A 131 16.52 -14.93 15.30
C THR A 131 15.17 -14.28 15.59
N VAL A 132 14.58 -13.63 14.59
CA VAL A 132 13.33 -12.90 14.78
C VAL A 132 12.19 -13.88 15.08
N SER A 133 12.13 -15.04 14.42
CA SER A 133 11.15 -16.08 14.75
C SER A 133 11.29 -16.58 16.19
N ALA A 134 12.52 -16.82 16.68
CA ALA A 134 12.74 -17.20 18.07
C ALA A 134 12.35 -16.09 19.06
N SER A 135 12.50 -14.82 18.65
CA SER A 135 12.10 -13.66 19.46
C SER A 135 10.59 -13.64 19.76
N LEU A 136 9.75 -14.27 18.93
CA LEU A 136 8.30 -14.29 19.13
C LEU A 136 7.86 -15.35 20.16
N VAL A 137 8.78 -16.19 20.64
CA VAL A 137 8.45 -17.28 21.57
C VAL A 137 7.85 -16.76 22.87
N GLY A 138 6.62 -17.19 23.20
CA GLY A 138 5.91 -16.80 24.41
C GLY A 138 4.94 -15.63 24.25
N LEU A 139 4.85 -15.03 23.06
CA LEU A 139 3.78 -14.09 22.74
C LEU A 139 2.46 -14.85 22.43
N PRO A 140 1.33 -14.49 23.05
CA PRO A 140 0.05 -15.12 22.76
C PRO A 140 -0.66 -14.48 21.56
N GLY A 141 -1.37 -15.32 20.79
CA GLY A 141 -2.14 -14.91 19.62
C GLY A 141 -1.28 -14.76 18.35
N PRO A 142 -1.91 -14.44 17.20
CA PRO A 142 -1.20 -14.15 15.98
C PRO A 142 -0.34 -12.90 16.14
N VAL A 143 0.91 -12.98 15.69
CA VAL A 143 1.86 -11.87 15.63
C VAL A 143 2.58 -11.95 14.30
N ALA A 144 2.63 -10.82 13.59
CA ALA A 144 3.43 -10.69 12.38
C ALA A 144 4.56 -9.69 12.61
N VAL A 145 5.75 -10.00 12.10
CA VAL A 145 6.87 -9.08 12.00
C VAL A 145 7.14 -8.85 10.52
N ILE A 146 6.97 -7.61 10.10
CA ILE A 146 7.21 -7.17 8.73
C ILE A 146 8.34 -6.15 8.70
N GLU A 147 8.93 -5.95 7.53
CA GLU A 147 9.93 -4.89 7.35
C GLU A 147 9.36 -3.52 7.73
N TYR A 148 10.22 -2.65 8.26
CA TYR A 148 9.85 -1.27 8.51
C TYR A 148 10.06 -0.44 7.26
N LEU A 149 9.03 0.32 6.92
CA LEU A 149 9.00 1.15 5.73
C LEU A 149 9.45 2.57 6.10
N GLU A 150 10.68 2.95 5.73
CA GLU A 150 11.36 4.13 6.29
C GLU A 150 10.79 5.47 5.78
N ASN A 151 10.15 5.46 4.61
CA ASN A 151 9.67 6.67 3.93
C ASN A 151 8.24 7.07 4.31
N GLY A 152 7.58 6.30 5.18
CA GLY A 152 6.20 6.53 5.61
C GLY A 152 5.16 5.88 4.71
N ASP A 153 3.94 6.42 4.75
CA ASP A 153 2.81 6.00 3.92
C ASP A 153 2.44 7.09 2.90
N LEU A 154 1.53 6.77 1.98
CA LEU A 154 1.10 7.69 0.93
C LEU A 154 0.12 8.75 1.44
N ASP A 155 -0.52 8.55 2.60
CA ASP A 155 -1.37 9.57 3.21
C ASP A 155 -0.50 10.76 3.66
N ARG A 156 0.68 10.45 4.23
CA ARG A 156 1.72 11.44 4.51
C ARG A 156 2.28 12.05 3.23
N LEU A 157 2.52 11.25 2.19
CA LEU A 157 2.94 11.78 0.88
C LEU A 157 1.91 12.77 0.32
N HIS A 158 0.62 12.41 0.35
CA HIS A 158 -0.49 13.25 -0.13
C HIS A 158 -0.61 14.54 0.68
N THR A 159 -0.48 14.44 2.01
CA THR A 159 -0.44 15.59 2.90
C THR A 159 0.70 16.53 2.49
N ARG A 160 1.92 16.01 2.30
CA ARG A 160 3.07 16.80 1.86
C ARG A 160 2.86 17.42 0.46
N LEU A 161 2.32 16.66 -0.50
CA LEU A 161 1.98 17.17 -1.83
C LEU A 161 1.01 18.35 -1.76
N SER A 162 0.02 18.26 -0.86
CA SER A 162 -0.96 19.32 -0.60
C SER A 162 -0.33 20.53 0.09
N GLU A 163 0.48 20.31 1.13
CA GLU A 163 1.15 21.37 1.90
C GLU A 163 2.18 22.15 1.08
N HIS A 164 2.93 21.46 0.22
CA HIS A 164 3.94 22.06 -0.64
C HIS A 164 3.39 22.57 -1.99
N ASP A 165 2.08 22.42 -2.25
CA ASP A 165 1.45 22.67 -3.55
C ASP A 165 2.26 22.07 -4.72
N PHE A 166 2.74 20.84 -4.53
CA PHE A 166 3.64 20.18 -5.47
C PHE A 166 2.87 19.25 -6.40
N LEU A 167 3.05 19.38 -7.72
CA LEU A 167 2.54 18.42 -8.70
C LEU A 167 3.61 17.37 -8.99
N LEU A 168 3.23 16.10 -8.92
CA LEU A 168 4.14 15.01 -9.26
C LEU A 168 4.50 15.05 -10.76
N PRO A 169 5.79 14.92 -11.12
CA PRO A 169 6.21 14.70 -12.50
C PRO A 169 5.58 13.43 -13.09
N ASN A 170 5.35 13.42 -14.40
CA ASN A 170 4.65 12.31 -15.07
C ASN A 170 5.43 11.00 -14.97
N ARG A 171 6.77 11.03 -14.98
CA ARG A 171 7.57 9.82 -14.76
C ARG A 171 7.37 9.23 -13.35
N ILE A 172 7.21 10.07 -12.33
CA ILE A 172 6.88 9.58 -10.98
C ILE A 172 5.47 8.97 -10.97
N LEU A 173 4.50 9.62 -11.62
CA LEU A 173 3.14 9.10 -11.71
C LEU A 173 3.08 7.75 -12.43
N TRP A 174 3.81 7.58 -13.54
CA TRP A 174 3.87 6.29 -14.24
C TRP A 174 4.52 5.20 -13.41
N SER A 175 5.64 5.48 -12.74
CA SER A 175 6.29 4.50 -11.86
C SER A 175 5.39 4.13 -10.67
N PHE A 176 4.66 5.08 -10.09
CA PHE A 176 3.65 4.78 -9.06
C PHE A 176 2.50 3.95 -9.61
N PHE A 177 1.97 4.27 -10.80
CA PHE A 177 0.93 3.46 -11.42
C PHE A 177 1.36 2.01 -11.62
N LEU A 178 2.61 1.80 -12.08
CA LEU A 178 3.20 0.46 -12.20
C LEU A 178 3.39 -0.24 -10.85
N CYS A 179 3.64 0.48 -9.76
CA CYS A 179 3.67 -0.12 -8.42
C CYS A 179 2.29 -0.59 -7.95
N TYR A 180 1.21 0.07 -8.37
CA TYR A 180 -0.14 -0.24 -7.89
C TYR A 180 -0.94 -1.19 -8.78
N ALA A 181 -0.55 -1.31 -10.05
CA ALA A 181 -1.14 -2.28 -10.95
C ALA A 181 -0.85 -3.77 -10.62
N PRO A 182 0.26 -4.19 -9.96
CA PRO A 182 0.65 -5.58 -9.93
C PRO A 182 0.00 -6.29 -8.75
N THR A 183 -1.02 -7.11 -9.02
CA THR A 183 -1.51 -8.09 -8.03
C THR A 183 -1.69 -9.49 -8.62
N THR A 184 -1.28 -9.74 -9.87
CA THR A 184 -1.16 -11.10 -10.42
C THR A 184 0.17 -11.39 -11.11
N LEU A 185 1.01 -10.37 -11.38
CA LEU A 185 2.24 -10.48 -12.17
C LEU A 185 3.53 -10.22 -11.39
N GLU A 186 3.46 -9.88 -10.10
CA GLU A 186 4.64 -10.09 -9.26
C GLU A 186 4.84 -11.59 -9.16
N ASP A 187 5.80 -12.12 -9.92
CA ASP A 187 6.09 -13.54 -10.06
C ASP A 187 5.96 -14.25 -8.70
N VAL A 188 4.80 -14.88 -8.46
CA VAL A 188 4.72 -15.95 -7.47
C VAL A 188 5.82 -16.91 -7.93
N PRO A 189 6.80 -17.24 -7.07
CA PRO A 189 7.96 -18.01 -7.50
C PRO A 189 7.52 -19.20 -8.36
N VAL A 190 8.33 -19.57 -9.35
CA VAL A 190 8.11 -20.69 -10.31
C VAL A 190 8.07 -22.08 -9.60
N ASP A 191 7.58 -22.15 -8.37
CA ASP A 191 7.31 -23.36 -7.61
C ASP A 191 5.95 -23.99 -7.95
N GLY A 192 5.34 -23.60 -9.07
CA GLY A 192 4.15 -24.24 -9.65
C GLY A 192 2.84 -23.89 -8.93
N ARG A 193 2.81 -22.77 -8.18
CA ARG A 193 1.57 -22.25 -7.60
C ARG A 193 0.72 -21.58 -8.69
N PRO A 194 -0.61 -21.83 -8.73
CA PRO A 194 -1.49 -21.09 -9.63
C PRO A 194 -1.48 -19.59 -9.27
N GLU A 195 -1.66 -18.73 -10.27
CA GLU A 195 -1.90 -17.30 -10.09
C GLU A 195 -2.97 -17.09 -9.02
N ALA A 196 -2.60 -16.42 -7.93
CA ALA A 196 -3.53 -16.14 -6.87
C ALA A 196 -4.30 -14.87 -7.25
N LEU A 197 -5.58 -15.01 -7.61
CA LEU A 197 -6.51 -13.90 -7.82
C LEU A 197 -6.84 -13.24 -6.47
N ILE A 198 -5.87 -12.53 -5.91
CA ILE A 198 -5.98 -11.85 -4.62
C ILE A 198 -6.50 -10.43 -4.85
N GLU A 199 -7.68 -10.15 -4.31
CA GLU A 199 -8.13 -8.79 -4.08
C GLU A 199 -7.58 -8.36 -2.72
N HIS A 200 -6.86 -7.23 -2.65
CA HIS A 200 -6.28 -6.76 -1.40
C HIS A 200 -7.36 -6.35 -0.37
N GLY A 201 -8.51 -5.89 -0.84
CA GLY A 201 -9.69 -5.57 -0.01
C GLY A 201 -9.59 -4.27 0.80
N ASP A 202 -8.41 -3.64 0.88
CA ASP A 202 -8.17 -2.39 1.62
C ASP A 202 -7.02 -1.56 1.02
N MET A 203 -7.04 -1.37 -0.31
CA MET A 203 -6.08 -0.46 -0.94
C MET A 203 -6.48 0.99 -0.71
N HIS A 204 -5.70 1.66 0.13
CA HIS A 204 -5.76 3.09 0.39
C HIS A 204 -4.34 3.66 0.51
N MET A 205 -4.25 4.97 0.66
CA MET A 205 -2.99 5.72 0.75
C MET A 205 -2.08 5.28 1.93
N GLY A 206 -2.50 4.40 2.83
CA GLY A 206 -1.67 3.92 3.93
C GLY A 206 -0.56 2.93 3.53
N ASN A 207 -0.60 2.41 2.30
CA ASN A 207 0.08 1.17 1.95
C ASN A 207 1.13 1.35 0.83
N GLY A 208 2.38 1.75 1.18
CA GLY A 208 3.47 1.98 0.20
C GLY A 208 4.90 2.23 0.74
N ASP A 209 5.95 1.47 0.34
CA ASP A 209 7.41 1.85 0.38
C ASP A 209 8.33 0.98 -0.53
N SER A 210 9.68 1.10 -0.46
CA SER A 210 10.61 1.05 -1.60
C SER A 210 11.63 -0.13 -1.72
N GLY A 211 11.95 -0.59 -2.95
CA GLY A 211 13.00 -1.56 -3.40
C GLY A 211 12.69 -2.22 -4.78
N GLY A 212 13.68 -2.44 -5.70
CA GLY A 212 13.58 -2.07 -7.15
C GLY A 212 13.62 -3.03 -8.39
N PHE A 213 12.87 -2.56 -9.40
CA PHE A 213 12.69 -2.89 -10.82
C PHE A 213 13.29 -1.74 -11.68
N ALA A 214 13.22 -1.82 -13.02
CA ALA A 214 13.80 -0.81 -13.90
C ALA A 214 13.17 0.59 -13.69
N GLU A 215 11.85 0.66 -13.50
CA GLU A 215 11.09 1.86 -13.16
C GLU A 215 11.50 2.47 -11.81
N HIS A 216 12.16 1.69 -10.96
CA HIS A 216 12.62 2.05 -9.62
C HIS A 216 14.09 2.47 -9.57
N THR A 217 14.74 2.54 -10.73
CA THR A 217 16.06 3.18 -10.85
C THR A 217 16.00 4.65 -10.42
N THR A 218 14.84 5.27 -10.62
CA THR A 218 14.65 6.71 -10.41
C THR A 218 13.85 7.02 -9.15
N ILE A 219 12.85 6.19 -8.82
CA ILE A 219 11.99 6.42 -7.66
C ILE A 219 12.06 5.27 -6.64
N PRO A 220 11.85 5.55 -5.35
CA PRO A 220 11.58 4.52 -4.37
C PRO A 220 10.28 3.78 -4.75
N VAL A 221 10.29 2.47 -4.57
CA VAL A 221 9.12 1.61 -4.83
C VAL A 221 7.98 1.93 -3.89
N VAL A 222 6.79 1.51 -4.26
CA VAL A 222 5.63 1.52 -3.40
C VAL A 222 5.25 0.07 -3.11
N LYS A 223 5.04 -0.23 -1.83
CA LYS A 223 4.80 -1.56 -1.27
C LYS A 223 3.47 -1.62 -0.54
N PHE A 224 2.62 -2.53 -0.96
CA PHE A 224 1.38 -2.83 -0.26
C PHE A 224 1.62 -3.48 1.11
N ILE A 225 0.78 -3.10 2.07
CA ILE A 225 0.69 -3.62 3.44
C ILE A 225 -0.79 -3.79 3.79
N ASP A 226 -1.10 -4.46 4.89
CA ASP A 226 -2.47 -4.54 5.44
C ASP A 226 -3.44 -5.40 4.63
N PHE A 227 -3.06 -6.68 4.44
CA PHE A 227 -3.90 -7.69 3.78
C PHE A 227 -4.99 -8.28 4.69
N GLY A 228 -5.38 -7.56 5.75
CA GLY A 228 -6.32 -8.05 6.75
C GLY A 228 -7.74 -8.28 6.21
N MET A 229 -8.07 -7.66 5.07
CA MET A 229 -9.36 -7.76 4.37
C MET A 229 -9.23 -8.45 3.00
N ALA A 230 -8.08 -9.07 2.71
CA ALA A 230 -7.84 -9.69 1.42
C ALA A 230 -8.76 -10.90 1.19
N GLY A 231 -9.28 -11.05 -0.03
CA GLY A 231 -10.24 -12.09 -0.40
C GLY A 231 -10.11 -12.54 -1.85
N GLN A 232 -10.93 -13.52 -2.26
CA GLN A 232 -11.16 -13.81 -3.69
C GLN A 232 -12.32 -12.94 -4.18
N GLY A 233 -12.10 -12.24 -5.27
CA GLY A 233 -13.10 -11.38 -5.88
C GLY A 233 -12.76 -11.10 -7.34
N GLN A 234 -13.13 -9.91 -7.83
CA GLN A 234 -12.81 -9.49 -9.20
C GLN A 234 -11.30 -9.26 -9.42
N GLY A 235 -10.49 -9.47 -8.38
CA GLY A 235 -9.03 -9.59 -8.43
C GLY A 235 -8.39 -8.36 -9.07
N ALA A 236 -7.74 -8.56 -10.22
CA ALA A 236 -6.97 -7.52 -10.89
C ALA A 236 -7.81 -6.32 -11.36
N ALA A 237 -9.04 -6.51 -11.83
CA ALA A 237 -9.85 -5.41 -12.35
C ALA A 237 -10.31 -4.45 -11.23
N GLN A 238 -10.65 -5.00 -10.07
CA GLN A 238 -10.98 -4.19 -8.89
C GLN A 238 -9.73 -3.53 -8.32
N ASN A 239 -8.58 -4.23 -8.38
CA ASN A 239 -7.34 -3.65 -7.93
C ASN A 239 -6.93 -2.45 -8.82
N LEU A 240 -6.94 -2.61 -10.15
CA LEU A 240 -6.71 -1.51 -11.09
C LEU A 240 -7.65 -0.32 -10.86
N PHE A 241 -8.93 -0.59 -10.59
CA PHE A 241 -9.90 0.46 -10.26
C PHE A 241 -9.47 1.25 -9.03
N LYS A 242 -9.10 0.58 -7.94
CA LYS A 242 -8.63 1.20 -6.69
C LYS A 242 -7.29 1.94 -6.88
N SER A 243 -6.36 1.34 -7.60
CA SER A 243 -5.08 1.96 -7.97
C SER A 243 -5.31 3.26 -8.75
N ALA A 244 -6.27 3.28 -9.68
CA ALA A 244 -6.61 4.50 -10.40
C ALA A 244 -7.26 5.58 -9.51
N GLN A 245 -8.03 5.20 -8.47
CA GLN A 245 -8.54 6.16 -7.48
C GLN A 245 -7.38 6.83 -6.73
N ILE A 246 -6.44 6.04 -6.21
CA ILE A 246 -5.21 6.51 -5.53
C ILE A 246 -4.43 7.48 -6.44
N MET A 247 -4.25 7.12 -7.71
CA MET A 247 -3.57 7.97 -8.68
C MET A 247 -4.28 9.31 -8.89
N VAL A 248 -5.62 9.32 -8.98
CA VAL A 248 -6.39 10.56 -9.07
C VAL A 248 -6.22 11.41 -7.81
N GLU A 249 -6.18 10.81 -6.62
CA GLU A 249 -5.93 11.55 -5.37
C GLU A 249 -4.54 12.18 -5.34
N LEU A 250 -3.50 11.47 -5.81
CA LEU A 250 -2.14 11.99 -5.92
C LEU A 250 -2.03 13.15 -6.93
N ILE A 251 -2.70 13.04 -8.08
CA ILE A 251 -2.72 14.10 -9.11
C ILE A 251 -3.47 15.33 -8.60
N THR A 252 -4.65 15.11 -8.01
CA THR A 252 -5.56 16.20 -7.64
C THR A 252 -5.25 16.82 -6.28
N ARG A 253 -4.52 16.08 -5.44
CA ARG A 253 -4.22 16.43 -4.04
C ARG A 253 -5.50 16.63 -3.22
N ARG A 254 -6.54 15.88 -3.59
CA ARG A 254 -7.86 15.91 -2.97
C ARG A 254 -8.41 14.48 -2.84
N PRO A 255 -9.33 14.23 -1.89
CA PRO A 255 -10.06 12.97 -1.85
C PRO A 255 -10.82 12.72 -3.15
N TYR A 256 -10.80 11.48 -3.62
CA TYR A 256 -11.49 11.07 -4.84
C TYR A 256 -13.00 11.21 -4.67
N ALA A 257 -13.66 11.99 -5.54
CA ALA A 257 -15.09 12.25 -5.46
C ALA A 257 -15.92 11.24 -6.26
N GLY A 258 -15.33 10.64 -7.30
CA GLY A 258 -15.98 9.60 -8.11
C GLY A 258 -17.19 10.09 -8.90
N LEU A 259 -17.15 11.35 -9.34
CA LEU A 259 -18.21 11.93 -10.14
C LEU A 259 -18.10 11.45 -11.59
N GLY A 260 -19.22 11.02 -12.16
CA GLY A 260 -19.29 10.52 -13.53
C GLY A 260 -19.26 11.63 -14.59
N THR A 261 -18.57 11.39 -15.69
CA THR A 261 -18.58 12.24 -16.89
C THR A 261 -18.41 11.41 -18.17
N ILE A 262 -18.57 12.04 -19.33
CA ILE A 262 -18.26 11.44 -20.64
C ILE A 262 -16.93 12.02 -21.12
N TYR A 263 -15.94 11.16 -21.31
CA TYR A 263 -14.63 11.52 -21.82
C TYR A 263 -14.30 10.64 -23.03
N ARG A 264 -14.14 11.25 -24.22
CA ARG A 264 -13.87 10.54 -25.49
C ARG A 264 -14.84 9.39 -25.79
N GLY A 265 -16.11 9.56 -25.45
CA GLY A 265 -17.15 8.55 -25.63
C GLY A 265 -17.21 7.47 -24.54
N LEU A 266 -16.27 7.47 -23.59
CA LEU A 266 -16.29 6.60 -22.42
C LEU A 266 -17.03 7.28 -21.25
N GLN A 267 -17.97 6.58 -20.63
CA GLN A 267 -18.54 6.99 -19.35
C GLN A 267 -17.58 6.59 -18.22
N THR A 268 -16.95 7.57 -17.58
CA THR A 268 -15.87 7.38 -16.60
C THR A 268 -16.12 8.18 -15.34
N MET A 269 -15.57 7.74 -14.21
CA MET A 269 -15.57 8.49 -12.94
C MET A 269 -14.31 9.36 -12.75
N ALA A 270 -13.52 9.56 -13.80
CA ALA A 270 -12.30 10.38 -13.76
C ALA A 270 -12.54 11.89 -14.00
N SER A 271 -13.71 12.41 -13.60
CA SER A 271 -14.13 13.80 -13.90
C SER A 271 -13.13 14.86 -13.41
N GLU A 272 -12.39 14.54 -12.35
CA GLU A 272 -11.47 15.44 -11.69
C GLU A 272 -10.22 15.73 -12.53
N ILE A 273 -9.83 14.83 -13.44
CA ILE A 273 -8.57 14.92 -14.20
C ILE A 273 -8.76 15.08 -15.71
N VAL A 274 -9.99 14.94 -16.21
CA VAL A 274 -10.31 15.10 -17.64
C VAL A 274 -10.81 16.52 -17.93
N PRO A 275 -10.68 17.02 -19.17
CA PRO A 275 -11.26 18.30 -19.55
C PRO A 275 -12.77 18.34 -19.29
N ASP A 276 -13.24 19.47 -18.79
CA ASP A 276 -14.67 19.69 -18.55
C ASP A 276 -15.46 19.83 -19.88
N PRO A 277 -16.80 19.89 -19.86
CA PRO A 277 -17.60 20.06 -21.08
C PRO A 277 -17.33 21.36 -21.86
N THR A 278 -16.67 22.35 -21.26
CA THR A 278 -16.24 23.58 -21.92
C THR A 278 -14.86 23.44 -22.59
N GLY A 279 -14.22 22.28 -22.44
CA GLY A 279 -12.88 21.99 -22.93
C GLY A 279 -11.76 22.48 -22.02
N ARG A 280 -12.08 22.99 -20.82
CA ARG A 280 -11.07 23.45 -19.88
C ARG A 280 -10.39 22.25 -19.24
N ASP A 281 -9.08 22.14 -19.44
CA ASP A 281 -8.25 21.11 -18.83
C ASP A 281 -7.82 21.55 -17.41
N PRO A 282 -8.23 20.84 -16.35
CA PRO A 282 -7.82 21.18 -14.98
C PRO A 282 -6.33 20.91 -14.71
N TYR A 283 -5.69 20.01 -15.48
CA TYR A 283 -4.29 19.62 -15.34
C TYR A 283 -3.59 19.58 -16.71
N PRO A 284 -3.33 20.73 -17.34
CA PRO A 284 -2.76 20.78 -18.69
C PRO A 284 -1.33 20.23 -18.79
N THR A 285 -0.66 19.99 -17.65
CA THR A 285 0.66 19.36 -17.55
C THR A 285 0.61 17.86 -17.23
N LEU A 286 -0.57 17.27 -17.17
CA LEU A 286 -0.73 15.83 -17.02
C LEU A 286 -0.56 15.18 -18.39
N ASP A 287 0.24 14.12 -18.46
CA ASP A 287 0.40 13.31 -19.66
C ASP A 287 -0.99 12.83 -20.15
N PRO A 288 -1.37 13.14 -21.40
CA PRO A 288 -2.63 12.66 -21.95
C PRO A 288 -2.78 11.13 -21.88
N TRP A 289 -1.69 10.38 -21.96
CA TRP A 289 -1.72 8.91 -21.93
C TRP A 289 -2.01 8.37 -20.53
N ILE A 290 -1.43 8.95 -19.48
CA ILE A 290 -1.78 8.53 -18.12
C ILE A 290 -3.23 8.91 -17.81
N ARG A 291 -3.67 10.09 -18.25
CA ARG A 291 -5.07 10.50 -18.13
C ARG A 291 -6.02 9.52 -18.80
N ASP A 292 -5.72 9.13 -20.05
CA ASP A 292 -6.54 8.19 -20.81
C ASP A 292 -6.56 6.80 -20.13
N CYS A 293 -5.41 6.33 -19.65
CA CYS A 293 -5.29 5.07 -18.92
C CYS A 293 -6.13 5.06 -17.63
N LEU A 294 -6.01 6.11 -16.81
CA LEU A 294 -6.77 6.26 -15.57
C LEU A 294 -8.28 6.38 -15.84
N ALA A 295 -8.68 7.13 -16.87
CA ALA A 295 -10.07 7.25 -17.27
C ALA A 295 -10.68 5.89 -17.69
N GLN A 296 -9.91 5.03 -18.36
CA GLN A 296 -10.32 3.68 -18.71
C GLN A 296 -10.40 2.76 -17.47
N CYS A 297 -9.41 2.82 -16.57
CA CYS A 297 -9.46 2.08 -15.31
C CYS A 297 -10.66 2.47 -14.44
N LEU A 298 -11.10 3.74 -14.52
CA LEU A 298 -12.26 4.29 -13.82
C LEU A 298 -13.56 4.26 -14.65
N ALA A 299 -13.64 3.43 -15.69
CA ALA A 299 -14.87 3.26 -16.45
C ALA A 299 -16.04 2.85 -15.53
N VAL A 300 -17.20 3.48 -15.74
CA VAL A 300 -18.44 3.19 -14.99
C VAL A 300 -18.87 1.75 -15.24
N ASP A 301 -18.81 1.30 -16.49
CA ASP A 301 -19.01 -0.10 -16.86
C ASP A 301 -17.70 -0.89 -16.60
N PRO A 302 -17.70 -1.86 -15.66
CA PRO A 302 -16.52 -2.68 -15.38
C PRO A 302 -16.01 -3.47 -16.59
N GLN A 303 -16.86 -3.78 -17.58
CA GLN A 303 -16.46 -4.53 -18.77
C GLN A 303 -15.63 -3.70 -19.75
N LEU A 304 -15.66 -2.37 -19.60
CA LEU A 304 -14.87 -1.43 -20.40
C LEU A 304 -13.52 -1.07 -19.76
N ARG A 305 -13.25 -1.59 -18.56
CA ARG A 305 -11.95 -1.42 -17.89
C ARG A 305 -10.91 -2.32 -18.58
N PRO A 306 -9.65 -1.86 -18.67
CA PRO A 306 -8.59 -2.69 -19.24
C PRO A 306 -8.35 -3.92 -18.36
N ASP A 307 -7.90 -5.00 -18.98
CA ASP A 307 -7.28 -6.09 -18.23
C ASP A 307 -5.89 -5.66 -17.71
N LEU A 308 -5.33 -6.48 -16.81
CA LEU A 308 -4.05 -6.15 -16.18
C LEU A 308 -2.91 -6.06 -17.18
N ALA A 309 -2.83 -6.98 -18.14
CA ALA A 309 -1.77 -7.00 -19.13
C ALA A 309 -1.78 -5.71 -19.97
N SER A 310 -2.96 -5.25 -20.38
CA SER A 310 -3.12 -4.01 -21.14
C SER A 310 -2.77 -2.76 -20.32
N ALA A 311 -3.16 -2.73 -19.05
CA ALA A 311 -2.83 -1.64 -18.14
C ALA A 311 -1.31 -1.57 -17.87
N LEU A 312 -0.66 -2.70 -17.59
CA LEU A 312 0.79 -2.77 -17.37
C LEU A 312 1.57 -2.38 -18.62
N PHE A 313 1.19 -2.91 -19.78
CA PHE A 313 1.84 -2.54 -21.04
C PHE A 313 1.78 -1.03 -21.30
N THR A 314 0.63 -0.40 -21.01
CA THR A 314 0.48 1.05 -21.10
C THR A 314 1.39 1.78 -20.11
N GLY A 315 1.44 1.30 -18.87
CA GLY A 315 2.29 1.84 -17.82
C GLY A 315 3.79 1.73 -18.14
N GLU A 316 4.24 0.60 -18.66
CA GLU A 316 5.63 0.33 -19.04
C GLU A 316 6.09 1.26 -20.16
N ILE A 317 5.23 1.47 -21.17
CA ILE A 317 5.53 2.43 -22.25
C ILE A 317 5.66 3.83 -21.67
N GLY A 318 4.73 4.25 -20.80
CA GLY A 318 4.75 5.56 -20.16
C GLY A 318 6.02 5.76 -19.32
N ALA A 319 6.36 4.80 -18.46
CA ALA A 319 7.53 4.85 -17.58
C ALA A 319 8.86 4.84 -18.36
N ALA A 320 8.89 4.23 -19.55
CA ALA A 320 10.07 4.21 -20.41
C ALA A 320 10.35 5.55 -21.12
N LEU A 321 9.39 6.49 -21.13
CA LEU A 321 9.58 7.79 -21.75
C LEU A 321 10.53 8.67 -20.94
N GLY A 322 11.52 9.25 -21.61
CA GLY A 322 12.43 10.23 -21.01
C GLY A 322 11.76 11.60 -20.80
N ALA A 323 12.41 12.47 -20.02
CA ALA A 323 11.95 13.82 -19.72
C ALA A 323 11.51 14.63 -20.95
N GLY A 324 12.20 14.44 -22.08
CA GLY A 324 11.92 15.14 -23.34
C GLY A 324 10.56 14.81 -23.96
N ALA A 325 9.88 13.74 -23.55
CA ALA A 325 8.52 13.41 -23.99
C ALA A 325 7.45 14.27 -23.32
N TYR A 326 7.74 14.83 -22.15
CA TYR A 326 6.79 15.60 -21.33
C TYR A 326 6.98 17.11 -21.51
N GLN A 327 6.79 17.56 -22.76
CA GLN A 327 6.85 18.97 -23.12
C GLN A 327 5.44 19.56 -23.19
N PHE A 328 5.05 20.25 -22.12
CA PHE A 328 3.77 20.94 -22.01
C PHE A 328 3.85 22.35 -22.61
N PRO A 329 2.71 23.05 -22.80
CA PRO A 329 2.68 24.33 -23.47
C PRO A 329 3.71 25.31 -22.89
N PRO A 330 4.31 26.20 -23.70
CA PRO A 330 5.37 27.11 -23.27
C PRO A 330 5.01 27.94 -22.03
N GLU A 331 3.72 28.16 -21.81
CA GLU A 331 3.15 29.01 -20.76
C GLU A 331 3.18 28.37 -19.37
N THR A 332 3.35 27.05 -19.26
CA THR A 332 3.39 26.36 -17.96
C THR A 332 4.80 26.29 -17.34
N TYR A 333 5.85 26.74 -18.03
CA TYR A 333 7.27 26.90 -17.59
C TYR A 333 7.97 25.71 -16.90
N VAL A 334 7.25 24.65 -16.51
CA VAL A 334 7.81 23.48 -15.83
C VAL A 334 8.06 22.40 -16.87
N ARG A 335 9.31 22.31 -17.32
CA ARG A 335 9.80 21.13 -18.03
C ARG A 335 10.18 20.08 -17.01
N GLU A 336 9.71 18.87 -17.25
CA GLU A 336 10.19 17.73 -16.49
C GLU A 336 11.69 17.53 -16.75
N SER A 337 12.45 17.23 -15.69
CA SER A 337 13.89 17.02 -15.72
C SER A 337 14.29 16.06 -14.61
N ASP A 338 15.49 15.49 -14.69
CA ASP A 338 16.00 14.57 -13.67
C ASP A 338 16.29 15.32 -12.36
N GLU A 339 16.69 16.59 -12.47
CA GLU A 339 16.86 17.49 -11.34
C GLU A 339 15.54 17.75 -10.61
N LEU A 340 14.45 17.97 -11.36
CA LEU A 340 13.11 18.17 -10.77
C LEU A 340 12.64 16.91 -10.05
N ILE A 341 12.83 15.72 -10.63
CA ILE A 341 12.48 14.46 -9.98
C ILE A 341 13.31 14.25 -8.73
N THR A 342 14.63 14.44 -8.81
CA THR A 342 15.53 14.31 -7.66
C THR A 342 15.13 15.26 -6.54
N HIS A 343 14.79 16.50 -6.88
CA HIS A 343 14.30 17.49 -5.92
C HIS A 343 12.96 17.07 -5.29
N ALA A 344 12.01 16.62 -6.11
CA ALA A 344 10.71 16.14 -5.63
C ALA A 344 10.87 15.00 -4.62
N LEU A 345 11.66 13.98 -4.96
CA LEU A 345 11.92 12.84 -4.08
C LEU A 345 12.63 13.25 -2.79
N LYS A 346 13.60 14.15 -2.90
CA LYS A 346 14.30 14.67 -1.72
C LYS A 346 13.34 15.37 -0.77
N VAL A 347 12.51 16.28 -1.26
CA VAL A 347 11.59 17.08 -0.43
C VAL A 347 10.44 16.24 0.11
N LEU A 348 9.85 15.37 -0.71
CA LEU A 348 8.60 14.68 -0.39
C LEU A 348 8.83 13.35 0.32
N VAL A 349 9.99 12.72 0.11
CA VAL A 349 10.27 11.34 0.56
C VAL A 349 11.45 11.30 1.53
N PHE A 350 12.65 11.73 1.09
CA PHE A 350 13.89 11.44 1.85
C PHE A 350 14.20 12.41 3.00
N ASP A 351 14.02 13.71 2.80
CA ASP A 351 14.26 14.74 3.83
C ASP A 351 12.99 15.05 4.63
N ALA A 352 11.89 14.39 4.30
CA ALA A 352 10.61 14.69 4.87
C ALA A 352 10.51 14.15 6.31
N PRO A 353 10.01 14.94 7.27
CA PRO A 353 9.86 14.49 8.65
C PRO A 353 8.87 13.33 8.73
N ASN A 354 9.27 12.27 9.45
CA ASN A 354 8.47 11.10 9.77
C ASN A 354 7.55 11.31 10.98
#